data_AF-A0A1F9M0B8-F1
#
_entry.id   AF-A0A1F9M0B8-F1
#
_cell.length_a   1.000
_cell.length_b   1.000
_cell.length_c   1.000
_cell.angle_alpha   90.00
_cell.angle_beta   90.00
_cell.angle_gamma   90.00
#
_symmetry.space_group_name_H-M   'P 1'
#
loop_
_entity.id
_entity.type
_entity.pdbx_description
1 polymer ?
#
loop_
_entity_poly.entity_id
_entity_poly.type
_entity_poly.pdbx_seq_one_letter_code
_entity_poly.pdbx_strand_id
1 'polypeptide(L)' 'MDGPHIEGWYEHPNLGLIRIFLKGSSWVFQCYTHNGQKALSKERPLDIWTWALSEQATGDYPADL' A
#
# COMPACT_ATOMS: atom_id res chain seq x y z
N MET A 1 -1.95 -14.63 13.94
CA MET A 1 -3.04 -13.64 13.86
C MET A 1 -2.99 -13.11 12.44
N ASP A 2 -3.62 -13.84 11.50
CA ASP A 2 -3.71 -13.50 10.09
C ASP A 2 -5.02 -12.74 9.87
N GLY A 3 -4.99 -11.42 9.99
CA GLY A 3 -6.03 -10.60 9.39
C GLY A 3 -5.84 -10.66 7.87
N PRO A 4 -6.91 -10.82 7.06
CA PRO A 4 -6.76 -10.78 5.62
C PRO A 4 -6.31 -9.36 5.27
N HIS A 5 -5.10 -9.20 4.74
CA HIS A 5 -4.69 -7.93 4.16
C HIS A 5 -5.80 -7.45 3.21
N ILE A 6 -6.04 -6.13 3.19
CA ILE A 6 -7.09 -5.54 2.37
C ILE A 6 -6.40 -4.71 1.29
N GLU A 7 -6.92 -4.80 0.06
CA GLU A 7 -6.43 -3.97 -1.03
C GLU A 7 -6.85 -2.52 -0.79
N GLY A 8 -5.93 -1.58 -1.01
CA GLY A 8 -6.24 -0.18 -0.83
C GLY A 8 -5.02 0.71 -0.69
N TRP A 9 -5.32 1.97 -0.40
CA TRP A 9 -4.34 3.01 -0.13
C TRP A 9 -4.11 3.14 1.37
N TYR A 10 -2.84 3.23 1.74
CA TYR A 10 -2.41 3.31 3.13
C TYR A 10 -1.33 4.37 3.31
N GLU A 11 -1.30 4.99 4.48
CA GLU A 11 -0.23 5.88 4.90
C GLU A 11 0.71 5.12 5.85
N HIS A 12 1.99 5.11 5.51
CA HIS A 12 3.02 4.48 6.32
C HIS A 12 4.05 5.52 6.78
N PRO A 13 4.45 5.54 8.07
CA PRO A 13 5.24 6.62 8.65
C PRO A 13 6.59 6.86 7.96
N ASN A 14 7.22 5.79 7.44
CA ASN A 14 8.52 5.89 6.77
C ASN A 14 8.46 5.82 5.23
N LEU A 15 7.34 5.35 4.67
CA LEU A 15 7.22 5.08 3.23
C LEU A 15 6.28 6.08 2.54
N GLY A 16 5.55 6.88 3.31
CA GLY A 16 4.52 7.78 2.81
C GLY A 16 3.29 7.01 2.35
N LEU A 17 2.68 7.50 1.27
CA LEU A 17 1.53 6.86 0.66
C LEU A 17 1.96 5.57 -0.04
N ILE A 18 1.35 4.45 0.33
CA ILE A 18 1.54 3.15 -0.32
C ILE A 18 0.19 2.63 -0.82
N ARG A 19 0.22 1.87 -1.92
CA ARG A 19 -0.91 1.06 -2.35
C ARG A 19 -0.59 -0.39 -2.09
N ILE A 20 -1.48 -1.09 -1.41
CA ILE A 20 -1.41 -2.52 -1.12
C ILE A 20 -2.41 -3.22 -2.04
N PHE A 21 -1.97 -4.26 -2.74
CA PHE A 21 -2.81 -5.01 -3.66
C PHE A 21 -2.33 -6.46 -3.80
N LEU A 22 -3.21 -7.33 -4.28
CA LEU A 22 -2.89 -8.73 -4.52
C LEU A 22 -2.32 -8.91 -5.93
N LYS A 23 -1.11 -9.45 -6.03
CA LYS A 23 -0.49 -9.81 -7.31
C LYS A 23 -0.33 -11.32 -7.40
N GLY A 24 -1.23 -11.95 -8.15
CA GLY A 24 -1.32 -13.41 -8.21
C GLY A 24 -1.78 -13.98 -6.86
N SER A 25 -0.86 -14.62 -6.13
CA SER A 25 -1.13 -15.19 -4.80
C SER A 25 -0.36 -14.49 -3.68
N SER A 26 0.32 -13.38 -3.99
CA SER A 26 1.16 -12.66 -3.03
C SER A 26 0.69 -11.23 -2.85
N TRP A 27 0.64 -10.78 -1.60
CA TRP A 27 0.40 -9.38 -1.27
C TRP A 27 1.65 -8.56 -1.54
N VAL A 28 1.48 -7.45 -2.24
CA VAL A 28 2.54 -6.52 -2.55
C VAL A 28 2.11 -5.10 -2.22
N PHE A 29 3.10 -4.24 -2.04
CA PHE A 29 2.88 -2.80 -1.95
C PHE A 29 3.79 -2.04 -2.91
N GLN A 30 3.37 -0.83 -3.24
CA GLN A 30 4.16 0.12 -4.01
C GLN A 30 4.00 1.52 -3.41
N CYS A 31 5.11 2.26 -3.29
CA CYS A 31 5.08 3.64 -2.80
C CYS A 31 4.66 4.60 -3.91
N TYR A 32 3.91 5.63 -3.55
CA TYR A 32 3.42 6.67 -4.45
C TYR A 32 3.72 8.07 -3.92
N THR A 33 3.63 9.05 -4.82
CA THR A 33 3.55 10.46 -4.44
C THR A 33 2.35 10.70 -3.54
N HIS A 34 2.37 11.76 -2.72
CA HIS A 34 1.32 12.07 -1.74
C HIS A 34 -0.10 12.19 -2.33
N ASN A 35 -0.23 12.36 -3.65
CA ASN A 35 -1.49 12.47 -4.39
C ASN A 35 -1.88 11.16 -5.12
N GLY A 36 -1.14 10.07 -4.93
CA GLY A 36 -1.40 8.76 -5.53
C GLY A 36 -1.16 8.66 -7.04
N GLN A 37 -0.73 9.74 -7.72
CA GLN A 37 -0.67 9.76 -9.19
C GLN A 37 0.56 9.09 -9.79
N LYS A 38 1.68 9.01 -9.06
CA LYS A 38 2.94 8.49 -9.58
C LYS A 38 3.58 7.51 -8.60
N ALA A 39 3.90 6.32 -9.10
CA ALA A 39 4.69 5.36 -8.34
C ALA A 39 6.13 5.85 -8.16
N LEU A 40 6.63 5.79 -6.94
CA LEU A 40 8.00 6.15 -6.53
C LEU A 40 8.90 4.92 -6.37
N SER A 41 8.32 3.74 -6.26
CA SER A 41 9.08 2.48 -6.12
C SER A 41 8.62 1.44 -7.13
N LYS A 42 9.40 0.35 -7.24
CA LYS A 42 8.88 -0.92 -7.76
C LYS A 42 8.00 -1.59 -6.70
N GLU A 43 7.21 -2.57 -7.12
CA GLU A 43 6.44 -3.45 -6.24
C GLU A 43 7.38 -4.21 -5.30
N ARG A 44 6.95 -4.37 -4.05
CA ARG A 44 7.68 -5.10 -3.02
C ARG A 44 6.73 -6.04 -2.29
N PRO A 45 7.20 -7.20 -1.82
CA PRO A 45 6.38 -8.09 -1.01
C PRO A 45 5.90 -7.35 0.25
N LEU A 46 4.63 -7.50 0.57
CA LEU A 46 4.07 -6.94 1.80
C LEU A 46 4.56 -7.76 2.99
N ASP A 47 5.40 -7.15 3.81
CA ASP A 47 5.82 -7.72 5.09
C ASP A 47 4.91 -7.27 6.24
N ILE A 48 4.98 -8.00 7.35
CA ILE A 48 4.08 -7.82 8.49
C ILE A 48 4.24 -6.46 9.17
N TRP A 49 5.43 -5.85 9.12
CA TRP A 49 5.69 -4.56 9.74
C TRP A 49 5.17 -3.44 8.87
N THR A 50 5.39 -3.51 7.56
CA THR A 50 4.79 -2.57 6.61
C THR A 50 3.26 -2.57 6.75
N TRP A 51 2.63 -3.74 6.89
CA TRP A 51 1.19 -3.80 7.17
C TRP A 51 0.81 -3.23 8.54
N ALA A 52 1.46 -3.68 9.62
CA ALA A 52 1.08 -3.31 10.99
C ALA A 52 1.25 -1.81 11.30
N LEU A 53 2.15 -1.13 10.58
CA LEU A 53 2.41 0.30 10.72
C LEU A 53 1.63 1.18 9.74
N SER A 54 0.87 0.55 8.82
CA SER A 54 0.11 1.26 7.81
C SER A 54 -1.31 1.54 8.28
N GLU A 55 -1.75 2.77 8.12
CA GLU A 55 -3.13 3.18 8.40
C GLU A 55 -3.89 3.41 7.09
N GLN A 56 -5.18 3.06 7.06
CA GLN A 56 -6.00 3.25 5.87
C GLN A 56 -6.01 4.74 5.50
N ALA A 57 -5.58 5.05 4.28
CA ALA A 57 -5.53 6.44 3.83
C ALA A 57 -6.96 6.95 3.59
N THR A 58 -7.27 8.13 4.11
CA THR A 58 -8.62 8.75 4.01
C THR A 58 -8.78 9.65 2.78
N GLY A 59 -7.74 9.79 1.97
CA GLY A 59 -7.75 10.60 0.75
C GLY A 59 -8.48 9.93 -0.42
N ASP A 60 -8.99 10.77 -1.33
CA ASP A 60 -9.54 10.32 -2.61
C ASP A 60 -8.39 10.02 -3.58
N TYR A 61 -7.89 8.77 -3.53
CA TYR A 61 -6.81 8.31 -4.39
C TYR A 61 -7.37 7.51 -5.57
N PRO A 62 -6.71 7.54 -6.74
CA PRO A 62 -7.17 6.78 -7.90
C PRO A 62 -7.28 5.29 -7.58
N ALA A 63 -8.46 4.71 -7.81
CA ALA A 63 -8.72 3.28 -7.60
C ALA A 63 -8.01 2.41 -8.65
N ASP A 64 -7.76 2.96 -9.84
CA ASP A 64 -7.23 2.28 -11.02
C ASP A 64 -5.83 2.81 -11.37
N LEU A 65 -4.81 2.05 -10.98
CA LEU A 65 -3.43 2.15 -11.47
C LEU A 65 -2.89 0.75 -11.75
#